data_AF-A0A4D9CUZ4-F1
#
_entry.id   AF-A0A4D9CUZ4-F1
#
_cell.length_a   1.000
_cell.length_b   1.000
_cell.length_c   1.000
_cell.angle_alpha   90.00
_cell.angle_beta   90.00
_cell.angle_gamma   90.00
#
_symmetry.space_group_name_H-M   'P 1'
#
loop_
_entity.id
_entity.type
_entity.pdbx_description
1 polymer ?
#
loop_
_entity_poly.entity_id
_entity_poly.type
_entity_poly.pdbx_seq_one_letter_code
_entity_poly.pdbx_strand_id
1 'polypeptide(L)'
;MGIRLQPTHAEGHESVFVPGVWLDDERAKCLDGSKPVYYHRPGWGDGARKWILFYEGGGWCADKHECYDRAKTHLGSSHTYEDTMALEWDMVSSDPETNPGLHNWNVVFVKYCDGNFWSGATMDTEEMHDLRLHFRGKFIQEAIMRDLTDFMGLDKGEELVFAGCSAGAMIAYLQVDYWAASGLIPPSVRKVVAVSDSGFLLDYRGPHECEHYEDRMRRLWDEVPSVRWVAPEECLEDKEGEEWKCLFFAKYVVPYVKTPLFFIQSKYDKWQREEIVCAPPSDIDTNNNFGRIFEREFWSVVGHNVKDGYLLDSCAKHCGSWSSVRSEEGMTQQETFQQWYDSLGPSVRVSPNSTVAKINEEVVEQQRAYLVAEDDRRLAVGDTDSLNPVEELRRYISSLVSKQSSFLEDALSIFRFNNTGHFPCDACCEGESEKRRTWGHEDQKHLNTKMRGAVNAASLQEQRRKKAKEGREAAEMNAMGNMDLL
;
A
#
# COMPACT_ATOMS: atom_id res chain seq x y z
N MET A 1 -34.79 -22.42 22.93
CA MET A 1 -35.44 -21.56 21.92
C MET A 1 -35.16 -20.12 22.30
N GLY A 2 -34.08 -19.54 21.82
CA GLY A 2 -33.78 -18.11 21.99
C GLY A 2 -34.06 -17.39 20.67
N ILE A 3 -34.96 -16.42 20.67
CA ILE A 3 -35.30 -15.62 19.49
C ILE A 3 -34.23 -14.52 19.37
N ARG A 4 -33.42 -14.57 18.31
CA ARG A 4 -32.49 -13.49 17.93
C ARG A 4 -33.34 -12.37 17.30
N LEU A 5 -33.48 -11.24 17.98
CA LEU A 5 -34.19 -10.07 17.44
C LEU A 5 -33.34 -9.43 16.36
N GLN A 6 -33.92 -9.18 15.18
CA GLN A 6 -33.31 -8.39 14.12
C GLN A 6 -33.25 -6.90 14.54
N PRO A 7 -32.14 -6.18 14.33
CA PRO A 7 -32.09 -4.74 14.60
C PRO A 7 -33.00 -4.02 13.60
N THR A 8 -33.92 -3.20 14.12
CA THR A 8 -34.78 -2.31 13.34
C THR A 8 -33.96 -1.15 12.76
N HIS A 9 -34.22 -0.82 11.49
CA HIS A 9 -33.70 0.37 10.81
C HIS A 9 -33.92 1.62 11.66
N ALA A 10 -32.84 2.32 12.02
CA ALA A 10 -32.87 3.66 12.57
C ALA A 10 -32.34 4.63 11.52
N GLU A 11 -33.21 5.49 11.00
CA GLU A 11 -32.85 6.70 10.28
C GLU A 11 -32.43 7.77 11.30
N GLY A 12 -31.18 8.24 11.29
CA GLY A 12 -30.75 9.36 12.11
C GLY A 12 -29.24 9.44 12.34
N HIS A 13 -28.66 10.61 12.05
CA HIS A 13 -27.27 11.02 12.27
C HIS A 13 -26.90 11.09 13.77
N GLU A 14 -26.66 9.95 14.40
CA GLU A 14 -25.98 9.84 15.70
C GLU A 14 -24.78 8.91 15.50
N SER A 15 -23.68 9.09 16.23
CA SER A 15 -22.57 8.13 16.21
C SER A 15 -23.14 6.76 16.56
N VAL A 16 -23.39 5.92 15.55
CA VAL A 16 -24.11 4.67 15.74
C VAL A 16 -23.18 3.75 16.50
N PHE A 17 -23.41 3.63 17.80
CA PHE A 17 -22.83 2.57 18.60
C PHE A 17 -23.29 1.25 17.98
N VAL A 18 -22.35 0.52 17.40
CA VAL A 18 -22.61 -0.75 16.73
C VAL A 18 -22.44 -1.90 17.72
N PRO A 19 -23.29 -2.92 17.68
CA PRO A 19 -23.19 -4.07 18.57
C PRO A 19 -21.97 -4.93 18.25
N GLY A 20 -21.33 -5.43 19.30
CA GLY A 20 -20.28 -6.45 19.24
C GLY A 20 -20.85 -7.85 19.02
N VAL A 21 -20.13 -8.66 18.27
CA VAL A 21 -20.41 -10.08 18.04
C VAL A 21 -19.24 -10.88 18.60
N TRP A 22 -19.50 -11.53 19.73
CA TRP A 22 -18.56 -12.41 20.41
C TRP A 22 -18.53 -13.77 19.74
N LEU A 23 -17.36 -14.19 19.28
CA LEU A 23 -17.21 -15.44 18.56
C LEU A 23 -17.05 -16.62 19.53
N ASP A 24 -17.95 -17.60 19.39
CA ASP A 24 -17.97 -18.81 20.20
C ASP A 24 -17.39 -20.02 19.44
N ASP A 25 -16.19 -19.86 18.89
CA ASP A 25 -15.40 -20.95 18.30
C ASP A 25 -14.23 -21.28 19.25
N GLU A 26 -14.11 -22.55 19.67
CA GLU A 26 -13.08 -22.98 20.61
C GLU A 26 -11.64 -22.82 20.08
N ARG A 27 -11.46 -22.67 18.76
CA ARG A 27 -10.16 -22.43 18.14
C ARG A 27 -9.81 -20.93 18.12
N ALA A 28 -10.81 -20.06 18.17
CA ALA A 28 -10.64 -18.61 18.05
C ALA A 28 -10.53 -17.98 19.45
N LYS A 29 -9.32 -17.55 19.82
CA LYS A 29 -9.02 -16.95 21.13
C LYS A 29 -8.10 -15.75 20.96
N CYS A 30 -8.33 -14.70 21.73
CA CYS A 30 -7.33 -13.62 21.91
C CYS A 30 -6.09 -14.15 22.63
N LEU A 31 -5.01 -13.37 22.69
CA LEU A 31 -3.73 -13.78 23.31
C LEU A 31 -3.89 -14.36 24.73
N ASP A 32 -4.79 -13.78 25.53
CA ASP A 32 -5.08 -14.21 26.91
C ASP A 32 -6.06 -15.40 27.03
N GLY A 33 -6.59 -15.90 25.91
CA GLY A 33 -7.59 -16.97 25.89
C GLY A 33 -9.05 -16.48 25.91
N SER A 34 -9.31 -15.18 26.00
CA SER A 34 -10.66 -14.61 25.93
C SER A 34 -11.24 -14.73 24.50
N LYS A 35 -12.57 -14.58 24.36
CA LYS A 35 -13.25 -14.71 23.07
C LYS A 35 -12.93 -13.48 22.19
N PRO A 36 -12.62 -13.63 20.90
CA PRO A 36 -12.48 -12.48 20.02
C PRO A 36 -13.84 -11.86 19.71
N VAL A 37 -13.83 -10.59 19.32
CA VAL A 37 -15.03 -9.82 18.96
C VAL A 37 -14.82 -9.08 17.64
N TYR A 38 -15.90 -8.89 16.89
CA TYR A 38 -15.99 -7.85 15.87
C TYR A 38 -17.26 -7.05 16.07
N TYR A 39 -17.29 -5.81 15.58
CA TYR A 39 -18.47 -4.96 15.63
C TYR A 39 -19.10 -4.84 14.24
N HIS A 40 -20.43 -4.90 14.18
CA HIS A 40 -21.15 -4.97 12.89
C HIS A 40 -22.18 -3.87 12.73
N ARG A 41 -22.06 -3.13 11.62
CA ARG A 41 -23.13 -2.27 11.10
C ARG A 41 -23.74 -2.91 9.84
N PRO A 42 -25.05 -3.24 9.83
CA PRO A 42 -25.71 -3.67 8.61
C PRO A 42 -25.69 -2.59 7.53
N GLY A 43 -25.48 -3.00 6.28
CA GLY A 43 -25.60 -2.13 5.11
C GLY A 43 -27.06 -1.88 4.74
N TRP A 44 -27.29 -0.85 3.92
CA TRP A 44 -28.63 -0.49 3.45
C TRP A 44 -28.60 -0.02 1.99
N GLY A 45 -29.78 0.10 1.38
CA GLY A 45 -29.90 0.55 -0.01
C GLY A 45 -29.13 -0.36 -0.98
N ASP A 46 -28.34 0.26 -1.86
CA ASP A 46 -27.45 -0.43 -2.79
C ASP A 46 -26.16 -0.97 -2.14
N GLY A 47 -25.81 -0.49 -0.94
CA GLY A 47 -24.71 -1.00 -0.11
C GLY A 47 -25.06 -2.28 0.68
N ALA A 48 -26.32 -2.70 0.71
CA ALA A 48 -26.77 -3.84 1.51
C ALA A 48 -26.13 -5.19 1.14
N ARG A 49 -25.59 -5.33 -0.08
CA ARG A 49 -24.85 -6.52 -0.55
C ARG A 49 -23.33 -6.29 -0.64
N LYS A 50 -22.84 -5.16 -0.13
CA LYS A 50 -21.44 -4.78 -0.16
C LYS A 50 -20.88 -4.78 1.26
N TRP A 51 -19.64 -5.24 1.41
CA TRP A 51 -19.03 -5.52 2.71
C TRP A 51 -17.63 -4.91 2.80
N ILE A 52 -17.33 -4.26 3.92
CA ILE A 52 -15.97 -3.88 4.32
C ILE A 52 -15.63 -4.54 5.64
N LEU A 53 -14.54 -5.30 5.66
CA LEU A 53 -13.92 -5.83 6.86
C LEU A 53 -12.73 -4.94 7.17
N PHE A 54 -12.85 -4.11 8.20
CA PHE A 54 -11.80 -3.21 8.64
C PHE A 54 -11.06 -3.81 9.83
N TYR A 55 -9.77 -4.07 9.65
CA TYR A 55 -8.89 -4.65 10.66
C TYR A 55 -8.18 -3.55 11.45
N GLU A 56 -8.39 -3.55 12.76
CA GLU A 56 -7.75 -2.61 13.69
C GLU A 56 -6.23 -2.79 13.71
N GLY A 57 -5.51 -1.68 13.84
CA GLY A 57 -4.06 -1.65 14.04
C GLY A 57 -3.65 -1.75 15.52
N GLY A 58 -2.36 -1.51 15.81
CA GLY A 58 -1.86 -1.47 17.19
C GLY A 58 -0.51 -2.12 17.42
N GLY A 59 0.35 -2.20 16.39
CA GLY A 59 1.67 -2.83 16.50
C GLY A 59 1.60 -4.35 16.68
N TRP A 60 2.58 -4.92 17.38
CA TRP A 60 2.68 -6.35 17.65
C TRP A 60 3.47 -6.56 18.95
N CYS A 61 3.65 -7.82 19.37
CA CYS A 61 4.62 -8.19 20.39
C CYS A 61 5.76 -8.99 19.75
N ALA A 62 7.01 -8.57 19.93
CA ALA A 62 8.17 -9.10 19.20
C ALA A 62 8.69 -10.45 19.74
N ASP A 63 8.36 -10.79 20.98
CA ASP A 63 8.76 -12.03 21.65
C ASP A 63 7.71 -12.47 22.69
N LYS A 64 7.94 -13.63 23.31
CA LYS A 64 6.98 -14.22 24.27
C LYS A 64 6.76 -13.34 25.50
N HIS A 65 7.77 -12.60 25.96
CA HIS A 65 7.64 -11.72 27.12
C HIS A 65 6.77 -10.51 26.79
N GLU A 66 7.03 -9.85 25.65
CA GLU A 66 6.19 -8.77 25.15
C GLU A 66 4.76 -9.24 24.90
N CYS A 67 4.57 -10.46 24.38
CA CYS A 67 3.23 -11.01 24.16
C CYS A 67 2.49 -11.27 25.47
N TYR A 68 3.21 -11.68 26.52
CA TYR A 68 2.65 -11.83 27.87
C TYR A 68 2.19 -10.51 28.47
N ASP A 69 2.96 -9.44 28.31
CA ASP A 69 2.53 -8.11 28.77
C ASP A 69 1.38 -7.56 27.92
N ARG A 70 1.43 -7.77 26.60
CA ARG A 70 0.37 -7.38 25.67
C ARG A 70 -0.95 -8.08 25.94
N ALA A 71 -0.92 -9.36 26.33
CA ALA A 71 -2.10 -10.15 26.69
C ALA A 71 -2.93 -9.50 27.82
N LYS A 72 -2.35 -8.61 28.62
CA LYS A 72 -3.03 -7.89 29.71
C LYS A 72 -3.66 -6.57 29.28
N THR A 73 -3.55 -6.23 28.00
CA THR A 73 -4.05 -4.97 27.42
C THR A 73 -5.24 -5.24 26.49
N HIS A 74 -5.93 -4.17 26.08
CA HIS A 74 -7.01 -4.25 25.08
C HIS A 74 -6.55 -4.76 23.70
N LEU A 75 -5.24 -4.94 23.46
CA LEU A 75 -4.69 -5.48 22.21
C LEU A 75 -4.27 -6.95 22.31
N GLY A 76 -4.55 -7.59 23.44
CA GLY A 76 -4.34 -9.02 23.68
C GLY A 76 -5.45 -9.69 24.49
N SER A 77 -6.37 -8.90 25.05
CA SER A 77 -7.54 -9.34 25.79
C SER A 77 -8.78 -8.59 25.35
N SER A 78 -9.89 -9.32 25.33
CA SER A 78 -11.20 -8.76 25.09
C SER A 78 -11.96 -8.40 26.37
N HIS A 79 -11.41 -8.66 27.55
CA HIS A 79 -12.11 -8.43 28.83
C HIS A 79 -12.54 -6.98 29.07
N THR A 80 -11.93 -6.03 28.37
CA THR A 80 -12.27 -4.60 28.45
C THR A 80 -13.07 -4.10 27.25
N TYR A 81 -13.49 -4.97 26.34
CA TYR A 81 -14.31 -4.57 25.20
C TYR A 81 -15.76 -4.39 25.63
N GLU A 82 -16.36 -3.29 25.15
CA GLU A 82 -17.74 -2.95 25.44
C GLU A 82 -18.70 -3.69 24.50
N ASP A 83 -19.95 -3.90 24.93
CA ASP A 83 -20.99 -4.54 24.10
C ASP A 83 -21.31 -3.75 22.83
N THR A 84 -21.02 -2.45 22.83
CA THR A 84 -21.18 -1.57 21.68
C THR A 84 -20.00 -0.63 21.51
N MET A 85 -19.70 -0.25 20.26
CA MET A 85 -18.57 0.63 19.93
C MET A 85 -19.01 1.72 18.95
N ALA A 86 -18.51 2.94 19.12
CA ALA A 86 -18.60 3.97 18.09
C ALA A 86 -17.56 3.71 16.99
N LEU A 87 -17.99 3.71 15.73
CA LEU A 87 -17.08 3.60 14.59
C LEU A 87 -16.52 4.98 14.24
N GLU A 88 -15.41 5.34 14.88
CA GLU A 88 -14.78 6.68 14.75
C GLU A 88 -13.86 6.84 13.53
N TRP A 89 -13.73 5.80 12.70
CA TRP A 89 -12.85 5.79 11.54
C TRP A 89 -13.60 6.24 10.27
N ASP A 90 -13.12 7.29 9.61
CA ASP A 90 -13.75 7.86 8.40
C ASP A 90 -14.12 6.81 7.34
N MET A 91 -13.22 5.86 7.04
CA MET A 91 -13.43 4.82 6.01
C MET A 91 -14.61 3.88 6.32
N VAL A 92 -15.00 3.78 7.58
CA VAL A 92 -16.17 3.01 8.02
C VAL A 92 -17.26 3.89 8.59
N SER A 93 -17.18 5.21 8.43
CA SER A 93 -18.24 6.13 8.83
C SER A 93 -19.53 5.84 8.04
N SER A 94 -20.68 6.06 8.67
CA SER A 94 -22.00 6.04 8.02
C SER A 94 -22.41 7.41 7.46
N ASP A 95 -21.59 8.44 7.67
CA ASP A 95 -21.84 9.77 7.14
C ASP A 95 -21.46 9.83 5.66
N PRO A 96 -22.42 10.09 4.73
CA PRO A 96 -22.12 10.21 3.31
C PRO A 96 -21.21 11.40 2.98
N GLU A 97 -21.08 12.42 3.83
CA GLU A 97 -20.13 13.52 3.60
C GLU A 97 -18.69 13.09 3.90
N THR A 98 -18.50 12.23 4.91
CA THR A 98 -17.18 11.66 5.26
C THR A 98 -16.80 10.48 4.36
N ASN A 99 -17.79 9.66 3.97
CA ASN A 99 -17.55 8.37 3.33
C ASN A 99 -18.54 8.08 2.17
N PRO A 100 -18.66 8.95 1.15
CA PRO A 100 -19.74 8.89 0.18
C PRO A 100 -19.83 7.55 -0.57
N GLY A 101 -18.69 6.91 -0.86
CA GLY A 101 -18.66 5.62 -1.58
C GLY A 101 -18.98 4.37 -0.75
N LEU A 102 -18.74 4.41 0.57
CA LEU A 102 -18.84 3.22 1.45
C LEU A 102 -19.79 3.40 2.64
N HIS A 103 -20.39 4.58 2.83
CA HIS A 103 -21.19 4.92 4.01
C HIS A 103 -22.32 3.93 4.29
N ASN A 104 -22.96 3.39 3.25
CA ASN A 104 -24.10 2.48 3.35
C ASN A 104 -23.77 0.99 3.24
N TRP A 105 -22.49 0.61 3.25
CA TRP A 105 -22.06 -0.78 3.20
C TRP A 105 -22.22 -1.47 4.55
N ASN A 106 -22.25 -2.82 4.52
CA ASN A 106 -22.06 -3.59 5.74
C ASN A 106 -20.63 -3.37 6.24
N VAL A 107 -20.47 -2.96 7.50
CA VAL A 107 -19.17 -2.78 8.14
C VAL A 107 -18.95 -3.85 9.18
N VAL A 108 -17.80 -4.51 9.09
CA VAL A 108 -17.27 -5.43 10.10
C VAL A 108 -15.97 -4.83 10.62
N PHE A 109 -15.99 -4.26 11.82
CA PHE A 109 -14.80 -3.74 12.47
C PHE A 109 -14.19 -4.82 13.36
N VAL A 110 -13.03 -5.33 12.97
CA VAL A 110 -12.37 -6.48 13.61
C VAL A 110 -11.41 -5.99 14.68
N LYS A 111 -11.64 -6.37 15.94
CA LYS A 111 -10.81 -5.93 17.09
C LYS A 111 -9.53 -6.73 17.22
N TYR A 112 -8.40 -6.04 17.20
CA TYR A 112 -7.09 -6.67 17.19
C TYR A 112 -6.68 -7.18 18.56
N CYS A 113 -6.68 -8.52 18.72
CA CYS A 113 -6.37 -9.16 20.00
C CYS A 113 -5.43 -10.38 19.90
N ASP A 114 -4.91 -10.73 18.71
CA ASP A 114 -3.93 -11.81 18.56
C ASP A 114 -2.48 -11.33 18.70
N GLY A 115 -2.25 -10.01 18.61
CA GLY A 115 -0.97 -9.35 18.84
C GLY A 115 0.14 -9.68 17.86
N ASN A 116 -0.17 -10.35 16.75
CA ASN A 116 0.82 -10.72 15.75
C ASN A 116 0.27 -10.66 14.32
N PHE A 117 -0.27 -9.50 13.91
CA PHE A 117 -0.72 -9.24 12.54
C PHE A 117 -1.70 -10.28 11.98
N TRP A 118 -2.51 -10.90 12.85
CA TRP A 118 -3.43 -11.96 12.49
C TRP A 118 -2.77 -13.25 11.96
N SER A 119 -1.48 -13.42 12.19
CA SER A 119 -0.67 -14.48 11.60
C SER A 119 -0.56 -15.74 12.45
N GLY A 120 -1.01 -15.75 13.71
CA GLY A 120 -0.94 -16.97 14.53
C GLY A 120 -1.85 -18.10 14.02
N ALA A 121 -1.30 -19.30 13.80
CA ALA A 121 -2.07 -20.47 13.31
C ALA A 121 -1.82 -21.79 14.07
N THR A 122 -1.32 -21.72 15.31
CA THR A 122 -1.08 -22.93 16.12
C THR A 122 -2.30 -23.29 16.97
N MET A 123 -2.54 -24.60 17.18
CA MET A 123 -3.50 -25.08 18.17
C MET A 123 -2.91 -25.22 19.58
N ASP A 124 -1.59 -25.12 19.70
CA ASP A 124 -0.86 -25.20 20.96
C ASP A 124 -0.83 -23.86 21.69
N THR A 125 -0.57 -23.92 23.00
CA THR A 125 -0.44 -22.73 23.86
C THR A 125 0.95 -22.64 24.44
N GLU A 126 1.46 -21.43 24.59
CA GLU A 126 2.75 -21.18 25.25
C GLU A 126 2.50 -20.78 26.70
N GLU A 127 3.03 -21.54 27.66
CA GLU A 127 2.93 -21.18 29.07
C GLU A 127 3.93 -20.07 29.40
N MET A 128 3.45 -18.94 29.91
CA MET A 128 4.29 -17.83 30.34
C MET A 128 3.78 -17.27 31.66
N HIS A 129 4.56 -17.50 32.72
CA HIS A 129 4.21 -17.15 34.10
C HIS A 129 2.84 -17.73 34.52
N ASP A 130 1.84 -16.87 34.69
CA ASP A 130 0.48 -17.17 35.12
C ASP A 130 -0.52 -17.24 33.95
N LEU A 131 -0.07 -17.01 32.72
CA LEU A 131 -0.90 -17.04 31.52
C LEU A 131 -0.51 -18.17 30.57
N ARG A 132 -1.48 -18.61 29.78
CA ARG A 132 -1.25 -19.40 28.58
C ARG A 132 -1.51 -18.51 27.38
N LEU A 133 -0.50 -18.31 26.54
CA LEU A 133 -0.60 -17.46 25.37
C LEU A 133 -1.19 -18.24 24.20
N HIS A 134 -2.13 -17.59 23.51
CA HIS A 134 -2.87 -18.15 22.38
C HIS A 134 -2.58 -17.35 21.09
N PHE A 135 -1.82 -17.94 20.16
CA PHE A 135 -1.54 -17.33 18.85
C PHE A 135 -2.54 -17.83 17.79
N ARG A 136 -3.71 -17.17 17.70
CA ARG A 136 -4.88 -17.67 16.93
C ARG A 136 -5.40 -16.75 15.83
N GLY A 137 -4.60 -15.78 15.37
CA GLY A 137 -4.97 -14.85 14.31
C GLY A 137 -5.71 -15.48 13.11
N LYS A 138 -5.23 -16.63 12.61
CA LYS A 138 -5.89 -17.41 11.55
C LYS A 138 -7.29 -17.89 11.94
N PHE A 139 -7.42 -18.50 13.12
CA PHE A 139 -8.68 -19.09 13.56
C PHE A 139 -9.71 -18.03 13.94
N ILE A 140 -9.27 -16.88 14.44
CA ILE A 140 -10.14 -15.72 14.66
C ILE A 140 -10.78 -15.30 13.33
N GLN A 141 -9.98 -15.16 12.27
CA GLN A 141 -10.49 -14.79 10.95
C GLN A 141 -11.37 -15.86 10.31
N GLU A 142 -11.02 -17.15 10.45
CA GLU A 142 -11.90 -18.24 10.00
C GLU A 142 -13.27 -18.15 10.69
N ALA A 143 -13.29 -17.90 12.00
CA ALA A 143 -14.53 -17.77 12.77
C ALA A 143 -15.34 -16.54 12.34
N ILE A 144 -14.69 -15.39 12.10
CA ILE A 144 -15.35 -14.19 11.54
C ILE A 144 -15.98 -14.53 10.19
N MET A 145 -15.21 -15.05 9.23
CA MET A 145 -15.71 -15.32 7.87
C MET A 145 -16.87 -16.31 7.86
N ARG A 146 -16.85 -17.31 8.74
CA ARG A 146 -17.95 -18.26 8.92
C ARG A 146 -19.18 -17.59 9.53
N ASP A 147 -19.03 -16.82 10.60
CA ASP A 147 -20.17 -16.14 11.23
C ASP A 147 -20.84 -15.15 10.27
N LEU A 148 -20.03 -14.40 9.52
CA LEU A 148 -20.52 -13.47 8.51
C LEU A 148 -21.34 -14.19 7.42
N THR A 149 -20.84 -15.33 6.95
CA THR A 149 -21.50 -16.12 5.91
C THR A 149 -22.76 -16.81 6.41
N ASP A 150 -22.68 -17.49 7.54
CA ASP A 150 -23.75 -18.37 8.03
C ASP A 150 -24.86 -17.59 8.73
N PHE A 151 -24.54 -16.45 9.36
CA PHE A 151 -25.46 -15.74 10.25
C PHE A 151 -25.69 -14.26 9.93
N MET A 152 -24.71 -13.55 9.34
CA MET A 152 -24.85 -12.10 9.10
C MET A 152 -25.28 -11.74 7.67
N GLY A 153 -25.24 -12.68 6.72
CA GLY A 153 -25.76 -12.50 5.37
C GLY A 153 -24.72 -12.26 4.29
N LEU A 154 -23.44 -12.53 4.55
CA LEU A 154 -22.38 -12.47 3.53
C LEU A 154 -22.60 -13.50 2.40
N ASP A 155 -23.38 -14.56 2.64
CA ASP A 155 -23.84 -15.53 1.62
C ASP A 155 -24.58 -14.89 0.43
N LYS A 156 -25.12 -13.68 0.63
CA LYS A 156 -25.79 -12.87 -0.39
C LYS A 156 -24.97 -11.63 -0.80
N GLY A 157 -23.77 -11.47 -0.24
CA GLY A 157 -22.86 -10.40 -0.59
C GLY A 157 -22.38 -10.52 -2.04
N GLU A 158 -22.11 -9.39 -2.68
CA GLU A 158 -21.62 -9.26 -4.06
C GLU A 158 -20.19 -8.71 -4.11
N GLU A 159 -19.85 -7.84 -3.16
CA GLU A 159 -18.57 -7.13 -3.11
C GLU A 159 -18.02 -7.17 -1.69
N LEU A 160 -16.70 -7.40 -1.57
CA LEU A 160 -16.00 -7.51 -0.30
C LEU A 160 -14.66 -6.78 -0.36
N VAL A 161 -14.45 -5.87 0.59
CA VAL A 161 -13.20 -5.12 0.78
C VAL A 161 -12.56 -5.57 2.08
N PHE A 162 -11.31 -6.05 2.01
CA PHE A 162 -10.45 -6.22 3.18
C PHE A 162 -9.65 -4.93 3.38
N ALA A 163 -9.95 -4.18 4.43
CA ALA A 163 -9.24 -2.94 4.74
C ALA A 163 -8.58 -3.04 6.10
N GLY A 164 -7.55 -2.25 6.34
CA GLY A 164 -7.00 -2.12 7.69
C GLY A 164 -6.03 -0.97 7.79
N CYS A 165 -5.70 -0.62 9.03
CA CYS A 165 -4.73 0.42 9.36
C CYS A 165 -3.53 -0.21 10.07
N SER A 166 -2.31 0.27 9.78
CA SER A 166 -1.10 -0.11 10.52
C SER A 166 -0.88 -1.63 10.48
N ALA A 167 -0.71 -2.29 11.63
CA ALA A 167 -0.67 -3.75 11.74
C ALA A 167 -1.87 -4.45 11.07
N GLY A 168 -3.07 -3.88 11.15
CA GLY A 168 -4.27 -4.40 10.50
C GLY A 168 -4.22 -4.29 8.98
N ALA A 169 -3.50 -3.30 8.43
CA ALA A 169 -3.34 -3.11 6.99
C ALA A 169 -2.55 -4.24 6.31
N MET A 170 -1.73 -4.97 7.08
CA MET A 170 -0.93 -6.09 6.56
C MET A 170 -1.80 -7.25 6.07
N ILE A 171 -3.07 -7.34 6.52
CA ILE A 171 -4.05 -8.30 5.99
C ILE A 171 -4.18 -8.20 4.46
N ALA A 172 -4.03 -6.98 3.94
CA ALA A 172 -4.28 -6.65 2.54
C ALA A 172 -3.33 -7.38 1.60
N TYR A 173 -2.08 -7.60 1.98
CA TYR A 173 -1.09 -8.24 1.11
C TYR A 173 -0.55 -9.55 1.65
N LEU A 174 -0.70 -9.83 2.95
CA LEU A 174 -0.32 -11.13 3.50
C LEU A 174 -1.41 -12.19 3.29
N GLN A 175 -2.68 -11.83 3.47
CA GLN A 175 -3.71 -12.85 3.70
C GLN A 175 -4.89 -12.77 2.72
N VAL A 176 -5.04 -11.67 1.98
CA VAL A 176 -6.20 -11.48 1.09
C VAL A 176 -6.33 -12.61 0.06
N ASP A 177 -5.23 -13.07 -0.52
CA ASP A 177 -5.23 -14.14 -1.53
C ASP A 177 -5.60 -15.49 -0.90
N TYR A 178 -5.12 -15.75 0.31
CA TYR A 178 -5.50 -16.92 1.07
C TYR A 178 -7.02 -16.93 1.32
N TRP A 179 -7.59 -15.82 1.79
CA TRP A 179 -9.03 -15.74 2.06
C TRP A 179 -9.87 -15.84 0.79
N ALA A 180 -9.42 -15.19 -0.29
CA ALA A 180 -10.02 -15.32 -1.62
C ALA A 180 -10.05 -16.76 -2.13
N ALA A 181 -9.04 -17.57 -1.80
CA ALA A 181 -8.94 -18.97 -2.20
C ALA A 181 -9.50 -19.97 -1.16
N SER A 182 -9.74 -19.56 0.08
CA SER A 182 -10.07 -20.44 1.22
C SER A 182 -11.39 -21.22 1.08
N GLY A 183 -12.27 -20.78 0.19
CA GLY A 183 -13.64 -21.30 0.08
C GLY A 183 -14.61 -20.73 1.13
N LEU A 184 -14.15 -19.88 2.05
CA LEU A 184 -15.00 -19.19 3.03
C LEU A 184 -15.68 -17.94 2.46
N ILE A 185 -15.16 -17.37 1.37
CA ILE A 185 -15.84 -16.26 0.67
C ILE A 185 -16.93 -16.83 -0.26
N PRO A 186 -18.21 -16.50 -0.03
CA PRO A 186 -19.31 -17.08 -0.78
C PRO A 186 -19.22 -16.81 -2.28
N PRO A 187 -19.61 -17.77 -3.17
CA PRO A 187 -19.59 -17.59 -4.62
C PRO A 187 -20.38 -16.37 -5.14
N SER A 188 -21.33 -15.85 -4.36
CA SER A 188 -22.07 -14.62 -4.66
C SER A 188 -21.16 -13.38 -4.67
N VAL A 189 -20.10 -13.37 -3.87
CA VAL A 189 -19.12 -12.27 -3.80
C VAL A 189 -18.21 -12.36 -5.02
N ARG A 190 -18.45 -11.51 -6.02
CA ARG A 190 -17.76 -11.53 -7.32
C ARG A 190 -16.59 -10.55 -7.40
N LYS A 191 -16.51 -9.60 -6.48
CA LYS A 191 -15.45 -8.61 -6.40
C LYS A 191 -14.81 -8.63 -5.02
N VAL A 192 -13.55 -9.02 -4.95
CA VAL A 192 -12.71 -8.97 -3.75
C VAL A 192 -11.53 -8.07 -4.03
N VAL A 193 -11.33 -7.07 -3.17
CA VAL A 193 -10.18 -6.16 -3.22
C VAL A 193 -9.67 -5.92 -1.81
N ALA A 194 -8.47 -5.36 -1.66
CA ALA A 194 -7.96 -4.95 -0.37
C ALA A 194 -7.41 -3.53 -0.33
N VAL A 195 -7.43 -2.93 0.86
CA VAL A 195 -6.93 -1.59 1.17
C VAL A 195 -5.92 -1.69 2.29
N SER A 196 -4.71 -1.19 2.04
CA SER A 196 -3.64 -1.11 3.04
C SER A 196 -3.42 0.36 3.41
N ASP A 197 -3.98 0.79 4.55
CA ASP A 197 -3.70 2.13 5.10
C ASP A 197 -2.51 2.08 6.06
N SER A 198 -1.42 2.76 5.69
CA SER A 198 -0.21 2.87 6.50
C SER A 198 0.44 1.52 6.83
N GLY A 199 0.25 0.54 5.93
CA GLY A 199 0.77 -0.83 6.03
C GLY A 199 1.97 -1.13 5.15
N PHE A 200 2.41 -0.20 4.29
CA PHE A 200 3.61 -0.40 3.46
C PHE A 200 4.85 -0.09 4.29
N LEU A 201 5.43 -1.12 4.90
CA LEU A 201 6.61 -1.02 5.75
C LEU A 201 7.90 -1.26 4.97
N LEU A 202 8.89 -0.40 5.22
CA LEU A 202 10.16 -0.38 4.50
C LEU A 202 11.23 -1.26 5.18
N ASP A 203 11.98 -2.01 4.38
CA ASP A 203 13.21 -2.70 4.83
C ASP A 203 14.36 -1.69 4.88
N TYR A 204 14.43 -0.94 5.97
CA TYR A 204 15.37 0.18 6.12
C TYR A 204 15.92 0.28 7.53
N ARG A 205 17.23 0.52 7.63
CA ARG A 205 17.90 0.89 8.88
C ARG A 205 18.23 2.38 8.88
N GLY A 206 17.66 3.11 9.84
CA GLY A 206 18.01 4.50 10.08
C GLY A 206 19.45 4.69 10.57
N PRO A 207 20.00 5.91 10.46
CA PRO A 207 21.36 6.22 10.90
C PRO A 207 21.51 6.39 12.42
N HIS A 208 20.38 6.49 13.15
CA HIS A 208 20.38 6.67 14.61
C HIS A 208 20.44 5.33 15.34
N GLU A 209 21.07 5.32 16.51
CA GLU A 209 21.13 4.13 17.37
C GLU A 209 19.77 3.91 18.05
N CYS A 210 19.15 2.77 17.74
CA CYS A 210 17.92 2.29 18.35
C CYS A 210 17.84 0.78 18.14
N GLU A 211 16.83 0.15 18.75
CA GLU A 211 16.48 -1.20 18.35
C GLU A 211 15.85 -1.18 16.96
N HIS A 212 16.52 -1.78 15.99
CA HIS A 212 16.06 -1.75 14.61
C HIS A 212 14.84 -2.63 14.41
N TYR A 213 13.86 -2.10 13.68
CA TYR A 213 12.63 -2.81 13.33
C TYR A 213 12.88 -4.18 12.72
N GLU A 214 13.86 -4.31 11.82
CA GLU A 214 14.19 -5.60 11.21
C GLU A 214 14.66 -6.67 12.19
N ASP A 215 15.38 -6.29 13.25
CA ASP A 215 15.84 -7.22 14.27
C ASP A 215 14.66 -7.71 15.11
N ARG A 216 13.69 -6.82 15.41
CA ARG A 216 12.43 -7.19 16.07
C ARG A 216 11.59 -8.13 15.21
N MET A 217 11.51 -7.89 13.90
CA MET A 217 10.78 -8.73 12.95
C MET A 217 11.41 -10.12 12.82
N ARG A 218 12.74 -10.21 12.80
CA ARG A 218 13.44 -11.49 12.81
C ARG A 218 13.18 -12.27 14.10
N ARG A 219 13.23 -11.62 15.27
CA ARG A 219 12.90 -12.27 16.55
C ARG A 219 11.46 -12.77 16.57
N LEU A 220 10.52 -11.99 16.06
CA LEU A 220 9.13 -12.41 15.97
C LEU A 220 8.96 -13.66 15.11
N TRP A 221 9.65 -13.73 13.98
CA TRP A 221 9.67 -14.92 13.12
C TRP A 221 10.23 -16.16 13.82
N ASP A 222 11.29 -15.98 14.60
CA ASP A 222 11.97 -17.08 15.29
C ASP A 222 11.21 -17.56 16.55
N GLU A 223 10.57 -16.63 17.29
CA GLU A 223 10.01 -16.92 18.61
C GLU A 223 8.49 -17.11 18.63
N VAL A 224 7.75 -16.49 17.71
CA VAL A 224 6.28 -16.55 17.71
C VAL A 224 5.79 -17.67 16.78
N PRO A 225 5.06 -18.67 17.30
CA PRO A 225 4.68 -19.83 16.50
C PRO A 225 3.78 -19.52 15.30
N SER A 226 4.05 -20.25 14.21
CA SER A 226 3.13 -20.41 13.07
C SER A 226 2.77 -19.13 12.33
N VAL A 227 3.69 -18.19 12.16
CA VAL A 227 3.48 -16.99 11.34
C VAL A 227 3.62 -17.25 9.84
N ARG A 228 4.42 -18.26 9.45
CA ARG A 228 4.86 -18.52 8.07
C ARG A 228 3.75 -18.67 7.02
N TRP A 229 2.57 -19.16 7.40
CA TRP A 229 1.49 -19.43 6.43
C TRP A 229 0.92 -18.17 5.77
N VAL A 230 1.18 -16.97 6.31
CA VAL A 230 0.69 -15.70 5.75
C VAL A 230 1.57 -15.17 4.62
N ALA A 231 2.71 -15.79 4.34
CA ALA A 231 3.52 -15.41 3.18
C ALA A 231 3.20 -16.33 1.99
N PRO A 232 3.10 -15.77 0.76
CA PRO A 232 3.06 -16.56 -0.46
C PRO A 232 4.26 -17.51 -0.54
N GLU A 233 4.02 -18.77 -0.91
CA GLU A 233 5.09 -19.77 -1.00
C GLU A 233 6.18 -19.33 -1.98
N GLU A 234 5.77 -18.70 -3.10
CA GLU A 234 6.68 -18.16 -4.10
C GLU A 234 7.63 -17.09 -3.51
N CYS A 235 7.16 -16.29 -2.55
CA CYS A 235 8.03 -15.32 -1.85
C CYS A 235 9.01 -16.03 -0.92
N LEU A 236 8.53 -17.04 -0.19
CA LEU A 236 9.36 -17.81 0.75
C LEU A 236 10.49 -18.53 0.02
N GLU A 237 10.21 -19.09 -1.16
CA GLU A 237 11.21 -19.72 -2.03
C GLU A 237 12.24 -18.70 -2.55
N ASP A 238 11.78 -17.54 -3.05
CA ASP A 238 12.67 -16.47 -3.54
C ASP A 238 13.50 -15.79 -2.44
N LYS A 239 13.12 -15.99 -1.17
CA LYS A 239 13.80 -15.49 0.03
C LYS A 239 14.32 -16.60 0.93
N GLU A 240 14.75 -17.72 0.35
CA GLU A 240 15.38 -18.81 1.11
C GLU A 240 16.51 -18.27 2.03
N GLY A 241 16.38 -18.54 3.34
CA GLY A 241 17.28 -18.05 4.39
C GLY A 241 16.99 -16.64 4.93
N GLU A 242 16.08 -15.89 4.30
CA GLU A 242 15.57 -14.60 4.76
C GLU A 242 14.03 -14.52 4.68
N GLU A 243 13.35 -15.66 4.84
CA GLU A 243 11.92 -15.81 4.61
C GLU A 243 11.06 -14.84 5.44
N TRP A 244 11.52 -14.52 6.65
CA TRP A 244 10.89 -13.55 7.54
C TRP A 244 10.64 -12.19 6.85
N LYS A 245 11.47 -11.79 5.89
CA LYS A 245 11.28 -10.55 5.13
C LYS A 245 9.98 -10.52 4.33
N CYS A 246 9.50 -11.68 3.87
CA CYS A 246 8.22 -11.80 3.16
C CYS A 246 7.00 -11.49 4.03
N LEU A 247 7.15 -11.45 5.35
CA LEU A 247 6.02 -11.20 6.23
C LEU A 247 5.91 -9.73 6.62
N PHE A 248 7.03 -9.01 6.65
CA PHE A 248 7.08 -7.72 7.33
C PHE A 248 7.41 -6.54 6.41
N PHE A 249 7.89 -6.79 5.19
CA PHE A 249 8.22 -5.72 4.26
C PHE A 249 7.49 -5.86 2.94
N ALA A 250 6.76 -4.81 2.60
CA ALA A 250 5.87 -4.79 1.44
C ALA A 250 6.63 -5.04 0.12
N LYS A 251 7.88 -4.57 0.02
CA LYS A 251 8.74 -4.75 -1.17
C LYS A 251 8.87 -6.21 -1.60
N TYR A 252 8.93 -7.13 -0.64
CA TYR A 252 9.13 -8.54 -0.96
C TYR A 252 7.82 -9.24 -1.26
N VAL A 253 6.75 -8.98 -0.50
CA VAL A 253 5.52 -9.76 -0.61
C VAL A 253 4.51 -9.25 -1.65
N VAL A 254 4.36 -7.93 -1.77
CA VAL A 254 3.36 -7.32 -2.67
C VAL A 254 3.47 -7.80 -4.13
N PRO A 255 4.66 -8.02 -4.70
CA PRO A 255 4.78 -8.57 -6.06
C PRO A 255 4.08 -9.92 -6.30
N TYR A 256 3.88 -10.73 -5.25
CA TYR A 256 3.23 -12.04 -5.35
C TYR A 256 1.71 -11.97 -5.13
N VAL A 257 1.19 -10.80 -4.75
CA VAL A 257 -0.23 -10.63 -4.43
C VAL A 257 -1.05 -10.48 -5.70
N LYS A 258 -2.03 -11.36 -5.87
CA LYS A 258 -2.87 -11.50 -7.06
C LYS A 258 -4.13 -10.63 -6.95
N THR A 259 -4.69 -10.49 -5.76
CA THR A 259 -5.84 -9.60 -5.51
C THR A 259 -5.46 -8.13 -5.73
N PRO A 260 -6.34 -7.28 -6.31
CA PRO A 260 -6.08 -5.85 -6.42
C PRO A 260 -5.96 -5.19 -5.06
N LEU A 261 -4.91 -4.38 -4.92
CA LEU A 261 -4.60 -3.65 -3.70
C LEU A 261 -4.73 -2.15 -3.92
N PHE A 262 -5.26 -1.45 -2.92
CA PHE A 262 -5.18 0.00 -2.84
C PHE A 262 -4.34 0.42 -1.65
N PHE A 263 -3.25 1.14 -1.89
CA PHE A 263 -2.39 1.66 -0.83
C PHE A 263 -2.77 3.08 -0.45
N ILE A 264 -2.94 3.35 0.85
CA ILE A 264 -2.98 4.70 1.39
C ILE A 264 -1.75 4.82 2.25
N GLN A 265 -0.81 5.69 1.87
CA GLN A 265 0.49 5.69 2.52
C GLN A 265 1.08 7.08 2.53
N SER A 266 1.68 7.44 3.66
CA SER A 266 2.59 8.58 3.69
C SER A 266 4.03 8.12 3.52
N LYS A 267 4.80 8.84 2.71
CA LYS A 267 6.26 8.66 2.63
C LYS A 267 7.02 9.20 3.85
N TYR A 268 6.33 9.94 4.71
CA TYR A 268 6.80 10.40 6.02
C TYR A 268 5.93 9.83 7.14
N ASP A 269 5.49 8.58 6.98
CA ASP A 269 4.70 7.88 7.97
C ASP A 269 5.27 8.08 9.38
N LYS A 270 4.43 8.62 10.27
CA LYS A 270 4.87 9.06 11.59
C LYS A 270 5.46 7.90 12.38
N TRP A 271 4.84 6.72 12.29
CA TRP A 271 5.27 5.54 13.03
C TRP A 271 6.59 5.02 12.47
N GLN A 272 6.74 4.89 11.15
CA GLN A 272 8.01 4.44 10.55
C GLN A 272 9.17 5.40 10.85
N ARG A 273 8.92 6.71 10.88
CA ARG A 273 9.94 7.69 11.26
C ARG A 273 10.45 7.46 12.69
N GLU A 274 9.56 7.13 13.61
CA GLU A 274 9.88 6.92 15.02
C GLU A 274 10.52 5.54 15.25
N GLU A 275 10.03 4.49 14.59
CA GLU A 275 10.35 3.10 14.91
C GLU A 275 11.31 2.40 13.93
N ILE A 276 11.43 2.89 12.68
CA ILE A 276 12.32 2.34 11.65
C ILE A 276 13.50 3.27 11.43
N VAL A 277 13.23 4.56 11.23
CA VAL A 277 14.27 5.58 10.98
C VAL A 277 14.94 6.03 12.29
N CYS A 278 14.20 5.97 13.40
CA CYS A 278 14.63 6.43 14.71
C CYS A 278 15.07 7.91 14.72
N ALA A 279 14.43 8.72 13.87
CA ALA A 279 14.76 10.13 13.68
C ALA A 279 13.69 11.04 14.29
N PRO A 280 14.08 12.05 15.11
CA PRO A 280 13.13 13.05 15.55
C PRO A 280 12.63 13.88 14.35
N PRO A 281 11.46 14.55 14.45
CA PRO A 281 10.95 15.37 13.35
C PRO A 281 11.92 16.48 12.93
N SER A 282 12.76 16.94 13.88
CA SER A 282 13.77 17.97 13.66
C SER A 282 14.96 17.54 12.79
N ASP A 283 15.19 16.23 12.61
CA ASP A 283 16.25 15.73 11.73
C ASP A 283 15.75 15.68 10.27
N ILE A 284 15.69 16.88 9.68
CA ILE A 284 15.11 17.10 8.36
C ILE A 284 15.82 16.31 7.26
N ASP A 285 17.15 16.22 7.31
CA ASP A 285 17.93 15.57 6.26
C ASP A 285 17.72 14.05 6.26
N THR A 286 17.74 13.43 7.44
CA THR A 286 17.45 11.99 7.57
C THR A 286 16.02 11.68 7.15
N ASN A 287 15.04 12.48 7.58
CA ASN A 287 13.64 12.29 7.21
C ASN A 287 13.40 12.46 5.70
N ASN A 288 13.99 13.49 5.08
CA ASN A 288 13.91 13.70 3.64
C ASN A 288 14.63 12.60 2.84
N ASN A 289 15.72 12.04 3.39
CA ASN A 289 16.38 10.89 2.78
C ASN A 289 15.50 9.65 2.83
N PHE A 290 14.91 9.36 3.99
CA PHE A 290 13.94 8.28 4.15
C PHE A 290 12.76 8.43 3.18
N GLY A 291 12.12 9.59 3.10
CA GLY A 291 10.99 9.81 2.19
C GLY A 291 11.33 9.59 0.71
N ARG A 292 12.54 9.96 0.27
CA ARG A 292 13.03 9.68 -1.09
C ARG A 292 13.25 8.18 -1.34
N ILE A 293 13.81 7.47 -0.37
CA ILE A 293 14.01 6.02 -0.45
C ILE A 293 12.67 5.31 -0.45
N PHE A 294 11.76 5.69 0.46
CA PHE A 294 10.41 5.17 0.55
C PHE A 294 9.69 5.29 -0.77
N GLU A 295 9.64 6.50 -1.33
CA GLU A 295 8.99 6.78 -2.60
C GLU A 295 9.56 5.89 -3.72
N ARG A 296 10.89 5.79 -3.83
CA ARG A 296 11.53 4.91 -4.82
C ARG A 296 11.13 3.44 -4.66
N GLU A 297 11.16 2.91 -3.45
CA GLU A 297 10.81 1.49 -3.22
C GLU A 297 9.32 1.25 -3.46
N PHE A 298 8.46 2.15 -3.01
CA PHE A 298 7.02 2.11 -3.27
C PHE A 298 6.73 2.08 -4.78
N TRP A 299 7.34 2.98 -5.55
CA TRP A 299 7.21 3.01 -7.01
C TRP A 299 7.69 1.73 -7.68
N SER A 300 8.77 1.11 -7.19
CA SER A 300 9.30 -0.14 -7.76
C SER A 300 8.35 -1.34 -7.62
N VAL A 301 7.38 -1.25 -6.70
CA VAL A 301 6.47 -2.34 -6.34
C VAL A 301 5.06 -2.06 -6.82
N VAL A 302 4.51 -0.90 -6.47
CA VAL A 302 3.11 -0.53 -6.71
C VAL A 302 2.96 0.28 -8.01
N GLY A 303 3.95 1.13 -8.30
CA GLY A 303 3.89 2.14 -9.36
C GLY A 303 3.65 1.65 -10.78
N HIS A 304 3.97 0.38 -11.04
CA HIS A 304 3.84 -0.24 -12.35
C HIS A 304 2.80 -1.37 -12.37
N ASN A 305 2.16 -1.64 -11.24
CA ASN A 305 1.16 -2.70 -11.16
C ASN A 305 -0.20 -2.18 -11.60
N VAL A 306 -0.59 -2.49 -12.84
CA VAL A 306 -1.82 -1.98 -13.46
C VAL A 306 -3.11 -2.39 -12.75
N LYS A 307 -3.07 -3.40 -11.87
CA LYS A 307 -4.23 -3.82 -11.07
C LYS A 307 -4.36 -3.03 -9.77
N ASP A 308 -3.27 -2.48 -9.25
CA ASP A 308 -3.23 -1.83 -7.95
C ASP A 308 -3.48 -0.33 -8.08
N GLY A 309 -4.02 0.27 -7.02
CA GLY A 309 -4.19 1.71 -6.89
C GLY A 309 -3.43 2.21 -5.68
N TYR A 310 -3.23 3.52 -5.62
CA TYR A 310 -2.60 4.12 -4.45
C TYR A 310 -2.93 5.60 -4.31
N LEU A 311 -2.80 6.09 -3.08
CA LEU A 311 -2.53 7.47 -2.76
C LEU A 311 -1.27 7.50 -1.89
N LEU A 312 -0.20 8.07 -2.44
CA LEU A 312 1.06 8.30 -1.72
C LEU A 312 1.15 9.80 -1.38
N ASP A 313 1.01 10.13 -0.09
CA ASP A 313 1.10 11.50 0.40
C ASP A 313 2.43 11.80 1.12
N SER A 314 2.59 13.06 1.50
CA SER A 314 3.78 13.58 2.21
C SER A 314 3.43 14.15 3.60
N CYS A 315 2.33 13.70 4.20
CA CYS A 315 1.89 14.17 5.52
C CYS A 315 2.50 13.33 6.63
N ALA A 316 2.91 13.96 7.74
CA ALA A 316 3.45 13.23 8.90
C ALA A 316 2.33 12.55 9.71
N LYS A 317 1.64 11.58 9.11
CA LYS A 317 0.49 10.87 9.69
C LYS A 317 0.76 9.37 9.81
N HIS A 318 -0.09 8.69 10.57
CA HIS A 318 -0.17 7.23 10.59
C HIS A 318 -1.65 6.85 10.67
N CYS A 319 -2.14 6.23 9.61
CA CYS A 319 -3.54 5.95 9.32
C CYS A 319 -4.47 7.16 9.18
N GLY A 320 -5.67 6.90 8.66
CA GLY A 320 -6.76 7.86 8.57
C GLY A 320 -6.51 8.99 7.56
N SER A 321 -7.24 10.09 7.78
CA SER A 321 -7.33 11.23 6.85
C SER A 321 -8.03 10.92 5.53
N TRP A 322 -8.98 9.97 5.58
CA TRP A 322 -9.74 9.46 4.43
C TRP A 322 -10.44 10.58 3.63
N SER A 323 -10.98 11.55 4.36
CA SER A 323 -11.76 12.67 3.81
C SER A 323 -10.98 13.98 3.71
N SER A 324 -9.76 14.05 4.26
CA SER A 324 -9.02 15.32 4.43
C SER A 324 -7.75 15.43 3.59
N VAL A 325 -6.93 14.38 3.53
CA VAL A 325 -5.69 14.40 2.74
C VAL A 325 -6.02 14.23 1.27
N ARG A 326 -5.42 15.09 0.44
CA ARG A 326 -5.66 15.15 -1.01
C ARG A 326 -4.40 14.81 -1.81
N SER A 327 -4.59 14.21 -2.97
CA SER A 327 -3.59 14.02 -4.02
C SER A 327 -3.16 15.36 -4.61
N GLU A 328 -2.14 15.34 -5.47
CA GLU A 328 -1.72 16.54 -6.20
C GLU A 328 -2.83 17.09 -7.13
N GLU A 329 -3.70 16.22 -7.65
CA GLU A 329 -4.90 16.61 -8.42
C GLU A 329 -6.04 17.13 -7.55
N GLY A 330 -5.89 17.12 -6.23
CA GLY A 330 -6.88 17.61 -5.28
C GLY A 330 -7.95 16.59 -4.89
N MET A 331 -7.81 15.31 -5.27
CA MET A 331 -8.74 14.25 -4.87
C MET A 331 -8.39 13.71 -3.48
N THR A 332 -9.37 13.54 -2.61
CA THR A 332 -9.18 12.89 -1.31
C THR A 332 -8.80 11.42 -1.45
N GLN A 333 -8.28 10.81 -0.38
CA GLN A 333 -8.04 9.36 -0.34
C GLN A 333 -9.30 8.56 -0.70
N GLN A 334 -10.46 9.00 -0.21
CA GLN A 334 -11.74 8.41 -0.54
C GLN A 334 -12.06 8.52 -2.04
N GLU A 335 -11.91 9.70 -2.64
CA GLU A 335 -12.19 9.92 -4.06
C GLU A 335 -11.25 9.11 -4.95
N THR A 336 -9.95 9.07 -4.63
CA THR A 336 -8.97 8.28 -5.37
C THR A 336 -9.23 6.77 -5.25
N PHE A 337 -9.58 6.29 -4.05
CA PHE A 337 -10.01 4.91 -3.88
C PHE A 337 -11.25 4.61 -4.71
N GLN A 338 -12.28 5.47 -4.67
CA GLN A 338 -13.53 5.24 -5.38
C GLN A 338 -13.30 5.18 -6.90
N GLN A 339 -12.47 6.09 -7.43
CA GLN A 339 -12.10 6.09 -8.85
C GLN A 339 -11.39 4.79 -9.26
N TRP A 340 -10.40 4.34 -8.48
CA TRP A 340 -9.74 3.06 -8.72
C TRP A 340 -10.73 1.91 -8.60
N TYR A 341 -11.53 1.89 -7.54
CA TYR A 341 -12.50 0.84 -7.26
C TYR A 341 -13.49 0.69 -8.41
N ASP A 342 -14.06 1.78 -8.92
CA ASP A 342 -15.02 1.75 -10.02
C ASP A 342 -14.40 1.37 -11.37
N SER A 343 -13.11 1.62 -11.55
CA SER A 343 -12.37 1.16 -12.73
C SER A 343 -12.21 -0.36 -12.77
N LEU A 344 -12.21 -1.01 -11.60
CA LEU A 344 -12.19 -2.46 -11.49
C LEU A 344 -13.57 -3.00 -11.86
N GLY A 345 -13.65 -3.74 -12.97
CA GLY A 345 -14.90 -4.36 -13.43
C GLY A 345 -15.60 -5.21 -12.35
N PRO A 346 -16.88 -5.60 -12.56
CA PRO A 346 -17.70 -6.24 -11.53
C PRO A 346 -17.31 -7.69 -11.20
N SER A 347 -16.25 -8.21 -11.80
CA SER A 347 -15.79 -9.60 -11.62
C SER A 347 -14.28 -9.58 -11.45
N VAL A 348 -13.85 -9.27 -10.23
CA VAL A 348 -12.46 -9.41 -9.79
C VAL A 348 -12.41 -10.45 -8.69
N ARG A 349 -12.10 -11.68 -9.10
CA ARG A 349 -11.76 -12.80 -8.23
C ARG A 349 -10.40 -13.32 -8.63
N VAL A 350 -9.63 -13.76 -7.64
CA VAL A 350 -8.38 -14.52 -7.85
C VAL A 350 -8.67 -15.63 -8.85
N SER A 351 -8.02 -15.55 -10.02
CA SER A 351 -7.96 -16.66 -10.96
C SER A 351 -6.49 -17.06 -11.08
N PRO A 352 -6.11 -18.25 -10.61
CA PRO A 352 -4.75 -18.80 -10.79
C PRO A 352 -4.34 -18.94 -12.27
N ASN A 353 -5.26 -18.73 -13.22
CA ASN A 353 -5.09 -19.05 -14.63
C ASN A 353 -5.60 -17.94 -15.58
N SER A 354 -5.74 -16.69 -15.13
CA SER A 354 -6.13 -15.63 -16.07
C SER A 354 -4.97 -15.29 -17.01
N THR A 355 -5.25 -15.20 -18.32
CA THR A 355 -4.29 -14.77 -19.35
C THR A 355 -3.66 -13.39 -19.07
N VAL A 356 -4.33 -12.58 -18.24
CA VAL A 356 -3.86 -11.26 -17.77
C VAL A 356 -2.68 -11.40 -16.80
N ALA A 357 -2.67 -12.41 -15.93
CA ALA A 357 -1.55 -12.66 -15.00
C ALA A 357 -0.25 -12.96 -15.77
N LYS A 358 -0.34 -13.78 -16.83
CA LYS A 358 0.83 -14.14 -17.67
C LYS A 358 1.40 -12.97 -18.48
N ILE A 359 0.54 -12.06 -18.95
CA ILE A 359 0.97 -10.86 -19.69
C ILE A 359 1.61 -9.84 -18.72
N ASN A 360 1.07 -9.72 -17.50
CA ASN A 360 1.65 -8.85 -16.48
C ASN A 360 3.00 -9.36 -16.00
N GLU A 361 3.19 -10.67 -15.85
CA GLU A 361 4.50 -11.26 -15.50
C GLU A 361 5.58 -10.95 -16.54
N GLU A 362 5.33 -11.16 -17.84
CA GLU A 362 6.32 -10.87 -18.91
C GLU A 362 6.68 -9.38 -19.02
N VAL A 363 5.72 -8.47 -18.81
CA VAL A 363 5.97 -7.02 -18.87
C VAL A 363 6.74 -6.53 -17.64
N VAL A 364 6.37 -7.01 -16.45
CA VAL A 364 7.04 -6.66 -15.19
C VAL A 364 8.47 -7.20 -15.17
N GLU A 365 8.72 -8.39 -15.71
CA GLU A 365 10.06 -9.00 -15.77
C GLU A 365 10.99 -8.24 -16.72
N GLN A 366 10.50 -7.82 -17.90
CA GLN A 366 11.27 -7.00 -18.84
C GLN A 366 11.57 -5.59 -18.29
N GLN A 367 10.66 -5.02 -17.48
CA GLN A 367 10.85 -3.72 -16.85
C GLN A 367 11.79 -3.77 -15.64
N ARG A 368 11.74 -4.84 -14.81
CA ARG A 368 12.72 -5.09 -13.75
C ARG A 368 14.14 -5.24 -14.31
N ALA A 369 14.30 -5.98 -15.40
CA ALA A 369 15.60 -6.16 -16.05
C ALA A 369 16.21 -4.82 -16.53
N TYR A 370 15.37 -3.89 -16.98
CA TYR A 370 15.80 -2.55 -17.38
C TYR A 370 16.25 -1.69 -16.19
N LEU A 371 15.53 -1.73 -15.07
CA LEU A 371 15.85 -0.93 -13.88
C LEU A 371 17.14 -1.40 -13.19
N VAL A 372 17.39 -2.71 -13.15
CA VAL A 372 18.67 -3.26 -12.66
C VAL A 372 19.82 -2.81 -13.56
N ALA A 373 19.62 -2.82 -14.89
CA ALA A 373 20.63 -2.35 -15.85
C ALA A 373 20.88 -0.82 -15.77
N GLU A 374 19.88 -0.03 -15.39
CA GLU A 374 20.01 1.41 -15.17
C GLU A 374 20.74 1.73 -13.86
N ASP A 375 20.51 0.95 -12.79
CA ASP A 375 21.18 1.08 -11.49
C ASP A 375 22.67 0.71 -11.58
N ASP A 376 23.02 -0.38 -12.28
CA ASP A 376 24.41 -0.75 -12.56
C ASP A 376 25.14 0.34 -13.35
N ARG A 377 24.42 1.04 -14.22
CA ARG A 377 24.96 2.14 -15.03
C ARG A 377 25.16 3.42 -14.22
N ARG A 378 24.32 3.68 -13.21
CA ARG A 378 24.43 4.84 -12.31
C ARG A 378 25.45 4.65 -11.20
N LEU A 379 25.64 3.41 -10.73
CA LEU A 379 26.69 3.06 -9.77
C LEU A 379 28.09 3.04 -10.41
N ALA A 380 28.19 2.70 -11.70
CA ALA A 380 29.46 2.70 -12.44
C ALA A 380 29.96 4.10 -12.84
N VAL A 381 29.09 5.10 -12.88
CA VAL A 381 29.41 6.47 -13.29
C VAL A 381 29.19 7.38 -12.09
N GLY A 382 30.20 7.53 -11.24
CA GLY A 382 30.17 8.46 -10.10
C GLY A 382 30.17 9.93 -10.53
N ASP A 383 29.20 10.33 -11.36
CA ASP A 383 29.11 11.65 -11.96
C ASP A 383 27.67 12.18 -11.85
N THR A 384 27.49 13.14 -10.95
CA THR A 384 26.27 13.95 -10.81
C THR A 384 26.31 15.06 -11.85
N ASP A 385 26.15 14.75 -13.14
CA ASP A 385 25.52 15.67 -14.10
C ASP A 385 25.36 15.09 -15.50
N SER A 386 24.18 15.36 -16.07
CA SER A 386 23.89 15.40 -17.52
C SER A 386 23.70 14.09 -18.30
N LEU A 387 22.63 13.35 -18.00
CA LEU A 387 21.78 12.75 -19.05
C LEU A 387 20.32 12.87 -18.60
N ASN A 388 19.50 13.55 -19.39
CA ASN A 388 18.09 13.82 -19.08
C ASN A 388 17.28 12.50 -19.17
N PRO A 389 16.91 11.86 -18.05
CA PRO A 389 16.27 10.54 -18.05
C PRO A 389 14.93 10.54 -18.78
N VAL A 390 14.30 11.72 -18.84
CA VAL A 390 13.02 11.96 -19.52
C VAL A 390 13.15 11.80 -21.04
N GLU A 391 14.29 12.14 -21.64
CA GLU A 391 14.47 12.05 -23.10
C GLU A 391 14.75 10.62 -23.59
N GLU A 392 15.43 9.79 -22.81
CA GLU A 392 15.62 8.37 -23.13
C GLU A 392 14.33 7.57 -22.92
N LEU A 393 13.63 7.80 -21.81
CA LEU A 393 12.32 7.19 -21.55
C LEU A 393 11.31 7.56 -22.63
N ARG A 394 11.32 8.81 -23.11
CA ARG A 394 10.44 9.28 -24.20
C ARG A 394 10.75 8.63 -25.54
N ARG A 395 12.03 8.34 -25.87
CA ARG A 395 12.41 7.61 -27.09
C ARG A 395 12.03 6.14 -27.02
N TYR A 396 12.19 5.51 -25.86
CA TYR A 396 11.82 4.12 -25.65
C TYR A 396 10.30 3.92 -25.67
N ILE A 397 9.54 4.76 -24.96
CA ILE A 397 8.07 4.78 -25.00
C ILE A 397 7.58 5.03 -26.44
N SER A 398 8.19 5.97 -27.18
CA SER A 398 7.83 6.20 -28.59
C SER A 398 8.06 4.97 -29.47
N SER A 399 9.08 4.15 -29.16
CA SER A 399 9.34 2.89 -29.87
C SER A 399 8.32 1.79 -29.54
N LEU A 400 7.83 1.75 -28.29
CA LEU A 400 6.77 0.83 -27.84
C LEU A 400 5.39 1.24 -28.37
N VAL A 401 5.09 2.54 -28.37
CA VAL A 401 3.86 3.14 -28.94
C VAL A 401 3.73 2.81 -30.44
N SER A 402 4.84 2.73 -31.17
CA SER A 402 4.82 2.31 -32.58
C SER A 402 4.41 0.85 -32.81
N LYS A 403 4.40 0.02 -31.76
CA LYS A 403 4.16 -1.43 -31.87
C LYS A 403 2.78 -1.89 -31.37
N GLN A 404 2.05 -1.10 -30.57
CA GLN A 404 0.68 -1.42 -30.15
C GLN A 404 -0.12 -0.13 -29.91
N SER A 405 -1.11 0.14 -30.76
CA SER A 405 -1.94 1.36 -30.68
C SER A 405 -3.40 1.04 -30.38
N SER A 406 -3.82 1.37 -29.15
CA SER A 406 -5.13 1.94 -28.76
C SER A 406 -5.25 2.02 -27.24
N PHE A 407 -4.56 1.12 -26.52
CA PHE A 407 -4.64 0.98 -25.05
C PHE A 407 -3.62 1.85 -24.27
N LEU A 408 -2.58 2.36 -24.94
CA LEU A 408 -1.45 3.09 -24.32
C LEU A 408 -1.64 4.62 -24.28
N GLU A 409 -2.58 5.18 -25.03
CA GLU A 409 -2.91 6.61 -24.92
C GLU A 409 -3.56 6.93 -23.55
N ASP A 410 -4.33 5.98 -23.00
CA ASP A 410 -4.92 6.09 -21.66
C ASP A 410 -3.86 6.01 -20.55
N ALA A 411 -2.76 5.27 -20.76
CA ALA A 411 -1.65 5.20 -19.82
C ALA A 411 -0.78 6.48 -19.82
N LEU A 412 -0.72 7.21 -20.94
CA LEU A 412 0.06 8.44 -21.07
C LEU A 412 -0.61 9.68 -20.45
N SER A 413 -1.93 9.66 -20.22
CA SER A 413 -2.59 10.75 -19.48
C SER A 413 -2.26 10.73 -17.98
N ILE A 414 -1.85 9.58 -17.45
CA ILE A 414 -1.47 9.36 -16.04
C ILE A 414 -0.03 9.85 -15.75
N PHE A 415 0.82 9.98 -16.78
CA PHE A 415 2.28 10.13 -16.61
C PHE A 415 2.83 11.56 -16.61
N ARG A 416 1.98 12.59 -16.65
CA ARG A 416 2.47 13.98 -16.52
C ARG A 416 2.54 14.31 -15.03
N PHE A 417 3.64 14.96 -14.64
CA PHE A 417 3.95 15.57 -13.34
C PHE A 417 4.93 14.79 -12.46
N ASN A 418 6.23 15.12 -12.57
CA ASN A 418 6.96 15.52 -11.37
C ASN A 418 8.30 16.23 -11.68
N ASN A 419 8.51 17.40 -11.03
CA ASN A 419 9.82 17.87 -10.55
C ASN A 419 9.66 19.19 -9.80
N THR A 420 9.51 19.12 -8.47
CA THR A 420 10.00 20.14 -7.53
C THR A 420 10.09 19.52 -6.13
N GLY A 421 11.24 19.66 -5.46
CA GLY A 421 11.41 19.20 -4.08
C GLY A 421 10.45 19.91 -3.12
N HIS A 422 9.82 19.15 -2.23
CA HIS A 422 8.86 19.66 -1.24
C HIS A 422 9.27 19.24 0.18
N PHE A 423 9.20 20.21 1.09
CA PHE A 423 9.38 20.07 2.54
C PHE A 423 8.20 19.33 3.19
N PRO A 424 8.39 18.71 4.38
CA PRO A 424 7.28 18.38 5.26
C PRO A 424 6.67 19.69 5.78
N CYS A 425 5.44 20.00 5.35
CA CYS A 425 4.65 21.06 5.94
C CYS A 425 3.38 20.41 6.50
N ASP A 426 3.25 20.38 7.82
CA ASP A 426 2.00 20.01 8.50
C ASP A 426 0.81 20.85 7.98
N ALA A 427 1.07 22.10 7.57
CA ALA A 427 0.09 23.01 7.00
C ALA A 427 -0.41 22.63 5.58
N CYS A 428 0.28 21.73 4.85
CA CYS A 428 -0.17 21.26 3.54
C CYS A 428 -1.26 20.18 3.66
N CYS A 429 -1.45 19.60 4.84
CA CYS A 429 -2.27 18.40 5.04
C CYS A 429 -3.75 18.70 5.33
N GLU A 430 -4.10 19.95 5.66
CA GLU A 430 -5.48 20.36 6.01
C GLU A 430 -6.13 21.28 4.96
N GLY A 431 -5.58 21.37 3.75
CA GLY A 431 -6.23 22.14 2.68
C GLY A 431 -6.19 23.67 2.86
N GLU A 432 -5.28 24.22 3.67
CA GLU A 432 -5.00 25.67 3.63
C GLU A 432 -4.26 26.04 2.33
N SER A 433 -5.02 26.34 1.27
CA SER A 433 -4.50 26.73 -0.04
C SER A 433 -3.71 28.05 -0.09
N GLU A 434 -3.48 28.75 1.03
CA GLU A 434 -3.01 30.15 1.04
C GLU A 434 -1.64 30.43 1.65
N LYS A 435 -0.87 29.43 2.09
CA LYS A 435 0.51 29.67 2.57
C LYS A 435 1.58 28.85 1.87
N ARG A 436 1.52 28.80 0.53
CA ARG A 436 2.73 28.59 -0.26
C ARG A 436 3.62 29.82 -0.06
N ARG A 437 4.74 29.68 0.65
CA ARG A 437 5.88 30.60 0.49
C ARG A 437 6.40 30.44 -0.94
N THR A 438 5.79 31.15 -1.87
CA THR A 438 6.27 31.26 -3.24
C THR A 438 7.59 32.00 -3.23
N TRP A 439 8.65 31.36 -3.75
CA TRP A 439 9.75 32.12 -4.33
C TRP A 439 9.17 33.14 -5.33
N GLY A 440 9.59 34.39 -5.21
CA GLY A 440 8.96 35.53 -5.88
C GLY A 440 8.98 35.42 -7.40
N HIS A 441 7.93 35.94 -8.02
CA HIS A 441 7.66 35.96 -9.46
C HIS A 441 8.80 36.56 -10.33
N GLU A 442 9.75 37.28 -9.71
CA GLU A 442 10.93 37.87 -10.37
C GLU A 442 12.08 36.86 -10.59
N ASP A 443 12.27 35.89 -9.69
CA ASP A 443 13.34 34.88 -9.81
C ASP A 443 13.06 33.88 -10.93
N GLN A 444 11.78 33.53 -11.13
CA GLN A 444 11.31 32.65 -12.19
C GLN A 444 11.48 33.28 -13.59
N LYS A 445 11.37 34.62 -13.68
CA LYS A 445 11.61 35.37 -14.91
C LYS A 445 13.11 35.42 -15.23
N HIS A 446 13.96 35.52 -14.21
CA HIS A 446 15.42 35.50 -14.35
C HIS A 446 15.93 34.11 -14.77
N LEU A 447 15.40 33.03 -14.18
CA LEU A 447 15.72 31.65 -14.55
C LEU A 447 15.26 31.29 -15.96
N ASN A 448 14.03 31.67 -16.35
CA ASN A 448 13.54 31.42 -17.71
C ASN A 448 14.32 32.19 -18.78
N THR A 449 14.84 33.37 -18.45
CA THR A 449 15.69 34.15 -19.37
C THR A 449 17.08 33.52 -19.51
N LYS A 450 17.68 33.03 -18.41
CA LYS A 450 18.94 32.27 -18.45
C LYS A 450 18.80 30.92 -19.16
N MET A 451 17.71 30.19 -18.94
CA MET A 451 17.44 28.92 -19.64
C MET A 451 17.21 29.12 -21.14
N ARG A 452 16.47 30.16 -21.56
CA ARG A 452 16.34 30.49 -23.00
C ARG A 452 17.68 30.86 -23.64
N GLY A 453 18.56 31.56 -22.91
CA GLY A 453 19.92 31.85 -23.37
C GLY A 453 20.77 30.59 -23.54
N ALA A 454 20.69 29.66 -22.59
CA ALA A 454 21.44 28.40 -22.61
C ALA A 454 20.94 27.44 -23.71
N VAL A 455 19.62 27.35 -23.92
CA VAL A 455 19.02 26.52 -24.99
C VAL A 455 19.38 27.05 -26.38
N ASN A 456 19.38 28.37 -26.57
CA ASN A 456 19.80 28.96 -27.84
C ASN A 456 21.30 28.78 -28.12
N ALA A 457 22.15 28.83 -27.09
CA ALA A 457 23.58 28.57 -27.21
C ALA A 457 23.87 27.10 -27.53
N ALA A 458 23.16 26.15 -26.89
CA ALA A 458 23.29 24.72 -27.15
C ALA A 458 22.81 24.35 -28.57
N SER A 459 21.70 24.92 -29.02
CA SER A 459 21.18 24.73 -30.39
C SER A 459 22.15 25.26 -31.46
N LEU A 460 22.78 26.42 -31.23
CA LEU A 460 23.82 26.96 -32.11
C LEU A 460 25.09 26.09 -32.13
N GLN A 461 25.47 25.51 -31.01
CA GLN A 461 26.62 24.63 -30.90
C GLN A 461 26.38 23.29 -31.61
N GLU A 462 25.15 22.78 -31.55
CA GLU A 462 24.75 21.55 -32.23
C GLU A 462 24.60 21.74 -33.74
N GLN A 463 24.07 22.88 -34.20
CA GLN A 463 24.07 23.24 -35.62
C GLN A 463 25.49 23.38 -36.20
N ARG A 464 26.43 23.93 -35.42
CA ARG A 464 27.85 24.00 -35.81
C ARG A 464 28.50 22.62 -35.88
N ARG A 465 28.17 21.71 -34.96
CA ARG A 465 28.63 20.32 -34.98
C ARG A 465 28.08 19.53 -36.18
N LYS A 466 26.80 19.71 -36.52
CA LYS A 466 26.20 19.10 -37.73
C LYS A 466 26.86 19.59 -39.01
N LYS A 467 27.06 20.91 -39.18
CA LYS A 467 27.79 21.45 -40.34
C LYS A 467 29.24 20.97 -40.43
N ALA A 468 29.92 20.82 -39.29
CA ALA A 468 31.28 20.28 -39.27
C ALA A 468 31.34 18.79 -39.62
N LYS A 469 30.28 18.03 -39.34
CA LYS A 469 30.15 16.61 -39.71
C LYS A 469 29.83 16.46 -41.20
N GLU A 470 28.87 17.22 -41.71
CA GLU A 470 28.53 17.26 -43.14
C GLU A 470 29.73 17.69 -44.00
N GLY A 471 30.53 18.64 -43.51
CA GLY A 471 31.77 19.05 -44.19
C GLY A 471 32.87 17.99 -44.20
N ARG A 472 32.93 17.10 -43.20
CA ARG A 472 33.88 15.97 -43.17
C ARG A 472 33.41 14.83 -44.07
N GLU A 473 32.12 14.50 -44.04
CA GLU A 473 31.52 13.47 -44.89
C GLU A 473 31.60 13.85 -46.39
N ALA A 474 31.43 15.14 -46.71
CA ALA A 474 31.63 15.64 -48.07
C ALA A 474 33.11 15.61 -48.53
N ALA A 475 34.05 15.81 -47.61
CA ALA A 475 35.49 15.71 -47.89
C ALA A 475 35.94 14.25 -48.07
N GLU A 476 35.39 13.32 -47.30
CA GLU A 476 35.64 11.87 -47.42
C GLU A 476 35.04 11.30 -48.71
N MET A 477 33.85 11.73 -49.12
CA MET A 477 33.26 11.35 -50.41
C MET A 477 34.05 11.86 -51.62
N ASN A 478 34.60 13.09 -51.56
CA ASN A 478 35.47 13.61 -52.62
C ASN A 478 36.85 12.92 -52.65
N ALA A 479 37.34 12.42 -51.52
CA ALA A 479 38.58 11.64 -51.46
C ALA A 479 38.39 10.21 -52.02
N MET A 480 37.21 9.61 -51.83
CA MET A 480 36.87 8.29 -52.39
C MET A 480 36.56 8.33 -53.89
N GLY A 481 35.96 9.42 -54.41
CA GLY A 481 35.68 9.56 -55.84
C GLY A 481 36.91 9.79 -56.74
N ASN A 482 38.05 10.20 -56.19
CA ASN A 482 39.31 10.39 -56.92
C ASN A 482 40.24 9.16 -56.90
N MET A 483 39.82 8.06 -56.27
CA MET A 483 40.57 6.79 -56.25
C MET A 483 40.11 5.77 -57.30
N ASP A 484 39.02 6.04 -58.05
CA ASP A 484 38.50 5.17 -59.11
C ASP A 484 38.84 5.64 -60.55
N LEU A 485 39.80 6.58 -60.70
CA LEU A 485 40.26 7.08 -62.03
C LEU A 485 41.80 7.13 -62.21
N LEU A 486 42.54 6.30 -61.47
CA LEU A 486 43.92 5.90 -61.77
C LEU A 486 44.00 4.37 -61.76
#